data_AF-A0AAV4CBU3-F1
#
_entry.id   AF-A0AAV4CBU3-F1
#
_cell.length_a   1.000
_cell.length_b   1.000
_cell.length_c   1.000
_cell.angle_alpha   90.00
_cell.angle_beta   90.00
_cell.angle_gamma   90.00
#
_symmetry.space_group_name_H-M   'P 1'
#
loop_
_entity.id
_entity.type
_entity.pdbx_description
1 polymer ?
#
loop_
_entity_poly.entity_id
_entity_poly.type
_entity_poly.pdbx_seq_one_letter_code
_entity_poly.pdbx_strand_id
1 'polypeptide(L)'
;MLSSVVFTVGGILMGAAPTKETLLLGRIVAGLGVGLASVVVPVYVAEASPPHNRGRLVSLHQLLINTGIIVSSLLAGGFSYVVPNGWR
;
A
#
# COMPACT_ATOMS: atom_id res chain seq x y z
N MET A 1 -10.98 -2.18 -7.19
CA MET A 1 -11.24 -1.08 -8.15
C MET A 1 -11.42 0.24 -7.42
N LEU A 2 -12.48 0.44 -6.62
CA LEU A 2 -12.67 1.69 -5.86
C LEU A 2 -11.50 1.99 -4.90
N SER A 3 -11.03 1.00 -4.15
CA SER A 3 -9.86 1.11 -3.25
C SER A 3 -8.55 1.45 -3.98
N SER A 4 -8.37 0.95 -5.21
CA SER A 4 -7.19 1.27 -6.04
C SER A 4 -7.21 2.72 -6.48
N VAL A 5 -8.37 3.26 -6.89
CA VAL A 5 -8.52 4.66 -7.30
C VAL A 5 -8.25 5.60 -6.12
N VAL A 6 -8.81 5.30 -4.94
CA VAL A 6 -8.59 6.10 -3.72
C VAL A 6 -7.11 6.09 -3.32
N PHE A 7 -6.42 4.95 -3.47
CA PHE A 7 -4.99 4.84 -3.18
C PHE A 7 -4.13 5.65 -4.16
N THR A 8 -4.43 5.58 -5.47
CA THR A 8 -3.72 6.37 -6.49
C THR A 8 -3.91 7.88 -6.27
N VAL A 9 -5.13 8.32 -5.96
CA VAL A 9 -5.42 9.72 -5.66
C VAL A 9 -4.69 10.19 -4.40
N GLY A 10 -4.67 9.37 -3.34
CA GLY A 10 -3.92 9.68 -2.11
C GLY A 10 -2.40 9.78 -2.34
N GLY A 11 -1.83 8.89 -3.16
CA GLY A 11 -0.41 8.93 -3.53
C GLY A 11 -0.02 10.18 -4.33
N ILE A 12 -0.84 10.58 -5.30
CA ILE A 12 -0.63 11.81 -6.08
C ILE A 12 -0.72 13.04 -5.16
N LEU A 13 -1.69 13.06 -4.23
CA LEU A 13 -1.82 14.16 -3.26
C LEU A 13 -0.59 14.28 -2.36
N MET A 14 -0.02 13.16 -1.90
CA MET A 14 1.18 13.16 -1.08
C MET A 14 2.42 13.61 -1.86
N GLY A 15 2.58 13.14 -3.10
CA GLY A 15 3.71 13.54 -3.95
C GLY A 15 3.67 15.02 -4.35
N ALA A 16 2.48 15.58 -4.58
CA ALA A 16 2.30 16.98 -4.96
C ALA A 16 2.16 17.96 -3.78
N ALA A 17 2.10 17.47 -2.53
CA ALA A 17 1.79 18.28 -1.35
C ALA A 17 2.80 19.43 -1.13
N PRO A 18 2.35 20.72 -1.16
CA PRO A 18 3.20 21.88 -0.87
C PRO A 18 3.27 22.24 0.62
N THR A 19 2.34 21.74 1.46
CA THR A 19 2.26 22.05 2.89
C THR A 19 2.00 20.79 3.75
N LYS A 20 2.46 20.80 5.01
CA LYS A 20 2.31 19.70 5.98
C LYS A 20 0.86 19.20 6.15
N GLU A 21 -0.12 20.09 6.05
CA GLU A 21 -1.54 19.77 6.18
C GLU A 21 -2.05 18.96 4.99
N THR A 22 -1.62 19.30 3.77
CA THR A 22 -1.96 18.53 2.56
C THR A 22 -1.33 17.14 2.53
N LEU A 23 -0.13 16.99 3.11
CA LEU A 23 0.50 15.68 3.30
C LEU A 23 -0.28 14.79 4.28
N LEU A 24 -0.79 15.38 5.37
CA LEU A 24 -1.58 14.67 6.37
C LEU A 24 -2.92 14.19 5.79
N LEU A 25 -3.59 15.05 5.02
CA LEU A 25 -4.82 14.70 4.30
C LEU A 25 -4.57 13.59 3.28
N GLY A 26 -3.50 13.67 2.50
CA GLY A 26 -3.08 12.62 1.56
C GLY A 26 -2.87 11.26 2.27
N ARG A 27 -2.25 11.26 3.46
CA ARG A 27 -2.09 10.06 4.29
C ARG A 27 -3.40 9.45 4.76
N ILE A 28 -4.36 10.28 5.17
CA ILE A 28 -5.68 9.80 5.60
C ILE A 28 -6.41 9.13 4.42
N VAL A 29 -6.39 9.76 3.26
CA VAL A 29 -7.02 9.24 2.04
C VAL A 29 -6.35 7.94 1.56
N ALA A 30 -5.01 7.92 1.51
CA ALA A 30 -4.25 6.71 1.16
C ALA A 30 -4.49 5.59 2.18
N GLY A 31 -4.55 5.92 3.48
CA GLY A 31 -4.84 4.98 4.57
C GLY A 31 -6.24 4.35 4.46
N LEU A 32 -7.25 5.13 4.09
CA LEU A 32 -8.60 4.62 3.81
C LEU A 32 -8.60 3.66 2.61
N GLY A 33 -7.85 3.98 1.55
CA GLY A 33 -7.70 3.09 0.39
C GLY A 33 -7.05 1.75 0.73
N VAL A 34 -5.95 1.77 1.50
CA VAL A 34 -5.27 0.55 1.96
C VAL A 34 -6.13 -0.23 2.95
N GLY A 35 -6.80 0.44 3.89
CA GLY A 35 -7.65 -0.22 4.88
C GLY A 35 -8.78 -1.02 4.23
N LEU A 36 -9.46 -0.43 3.24
CA LEU A 36 -10.49 -1.14 2.48
C LEU A 36 -9.92 -2.31 1.66
N ALA A 37 -8.76 -2.13 1.03
CA ALA A 37 -8.11 -3.21 0.28
C ALA A 37 -7.65 -4.36 1.21
N SER A 38 -7.08 -4.05 2.37
CA SER A 38 -6.51 -5.03 3.29
C SER A 38 -7.55 -5.95 3.93
N VAL A 39 -8.81 -5.53 4.00
CA VAL A 39 -9.91 -6.37 4.50
C VAL A 39 -10.53 -7.21 3.38
N VAL A 40 -10.70 -6.64 2.18
CA VAL A 40 -11.35 -7.33 1.05
C VAL A 40 -10.47 -8.43 0.46
N VAL A 41 -9.15 -8.21 0.36
CA VAL A 41 -8.24 -9.16 -0.29
C VAL A 41 -8.14 -10.52 0.44
N PRO A 42 -7.90 -10.62 1.76
CA PRO A 42 -7.81 -11.92 2.42
C PRO A 42 -9.16 -12.67 2.43
N VAL A 43 -10.28 -11.96 2.49
CA VAL A 43 -11.63 -12.55 2.39
C VAL A 43 -11.85 -13.14 1.00
N TYR A 44 -11.54 -12.38 -0.06
CA TYR A 44 -11.63 -12.87 -1.43
C TYR A 44 -10.71 -14.08 -1.68
N VAL A 45 -9.48 -14.02 -1.16
CA VAL A 45 -8.53 -15.14 -1.25
C VAL A 45 -9.08 -16.36 -0.53
N ALA A 46 -9.73 -16.21 0.63
CA ALA A 46 -10.33 -17.33 1.37
C ALA A 46 -11.57 -17.93 0.68
N GLU A 47 -12.39 -17.11 0.02
CA GLU A 47 -13.56 -17.54 -0.74
C GLU A 47 -13.19 -18.23 -2.07
N ALA A 48 -12.18 -17.71 -2.77
CA ALA A 48 -11.72 -18.26 -4.05
C ALA A 48 -10.83 -19.51 -3.89
N SER A 49 -10.30 -19.79 -2.70
CA SER A 49 -9.34 -20.88 -2.52
C SER A 49 -9.98 -22.26 -2.26
N PRO A 50 -9.53 -23.31 -2.98
CA PRO A 50 -9.96 -24.69 -2.74
C PRO A 50 -9.63 -25.13 -1.30
N PRO A 51 -10.47 -25.94 -0.64
CA PRO A 51 -10.32 -26.30 0.78
C PRO A 51 -8.94 -26.87 1.16
N HIS A 52 -8.29 -27.57 0.23
CA HIS A 52 -6.98 -28.19 0.42
C HIS A 52 -5.80 -27.19 0.46
N ASN A 53 -5.89 -26.05 -0.24
CA ASN A 53 -4.76 -25.12 -0.43
C ASN A 53 -4.92 -23.76 0.26
N ARG A 54 -5.97 -23.56 1.07
CA ARG A 54 -6.26 -22.29 1.78
C ARG A 54 -5.04 -21.74 2.52
N GLY A 55 -4.33 -22.59 3.26
CA GLY A 55 -3.12 -22.19 3.99
C GLY A 55 -2.00 -21.67 3.10
N ARG A 56 -1.82 -22.25 1.90
CA ARG A 56 -0.77 -21.82 0.96
C ARG A 56 -1.10 -20.48 0.31
N LEU A 57 -2.38 -20.24 -0.01
CA LEU A 57 -2.85 -18.97 -0.57
C LEU A 57 -2.77 -17.82 0.44
N VAL A 58 -3.11 -18.07 1.70
CA VAL A 58 -2.96 -17.07 2.78
C VAL A 58 -1.49 -16.72 3.01
N SER A 59 -0.60 -17.73 3.06
CA SER A 59 0.85 -17.49 3.19
C SER A 59 1.43 -16.73 2.00
N LEU A 60 0.97 -16.99 0.77
CA LEU A 60 1.37 -16.23 -0.41
C LEU A 60 0.92 -14.77 -0.33
N HIS A 61 -0.29 -14.50 0.15
CA HIS A 61 -0.77 -13.13 0.35
C HIS A 61 0.08 -12.39 1.39
N GLN A 62 0.42 -13.03 2.51
CA GLN A 62 1.32 -12.46 3.52
C GLN A 62 2.74 -12.24 2.98
N LEU A 63 3.25 -13.17 2.18
CA LEU A 63 4.56 -13.03 1.51
C LEU A 63 4.59 -11.81 0.59
N LEU A 64 3.56 -11.63 -0.26
CA LEU A 64 3.46 -10.48 -1.15
C LEU A 64 3.44 -9.16 -0.37
N ILE A 65 2.71 -9.08 0.74
CA ILE A 65 2.70 -7.89 1.62
C ILE A 65 4.12 -7.62 2.15
N ASN A 66 4.79 -8.64 2.70
CA ASN A 66 6.12 -8.47 3.28
C ASN A 66 7.15 -8.09 2.22
N THR A 67 7.08 -8.67 1.02
CA THR A 67 7.92 -8.28 -0.12
C THR A 67 7.68 -6.82 -0.51
N GLY A 68 6.42 -6.37 -0.56
CA GLY A 68 6.08 -4.96 -0.82
C GLY A 68 6.70 -4.01 0.21
N ILE A 69 6.67 -4.36 1.49
CA ILE A 69 7.28 -3.55 2.56
C ILE A 69 8.80 -3.46 2.38
N ILE A 70 9.47 -4.56 2.04
CA ILE A 70 10.92 -4.58 1.81
C ILE A 70 11.28 -3.69 0.62
N VAL A 71 10.59 -3.85 -0.51
CA VAL A 71 10.82 -3.02 -1.71
C VAL A 71 10.57 -1.55 -1.41
N SER A 72 9.46 -1.21 -0.73
CA SER A 72 9.16 0.17 -0.34
C SER A 72 10.23 0.76 0.57
N SER A 73 10.75 -0.02 1.52
CA SER A 73 11.78 0.44 2.47
C SER A 73 13.12 0.64 1.77
N LEU A 74 13.48 -0.23 0.82
CA LEU A 74 14.68 -0.09 0.01
C LEU A 74 14.62 1.14 -0.90
N LEU A 75 13.47 1.38 -1.56
CA LEU A 75 13.25 2.56 -2.39
C LEU A 75 13.31 3.83 -1.54
N ALA A 76 12.59 3.88 -0.41
CA ALA A 76 12.61 5.05 0.48
C ALA A 76 14.02 5.34 1.02
N GLY A 77 14.77 4.30 1.39
CA GLY A 77 16.17 4.43 1.79
C GLY A 77 17.04 4.96 0.65
N GLY A 78 16.95 4.38 -0.54
CA GLY A 78 17.73 4.78 -1.71
C GLY A 78 17.47 6.22 -2.14
N PHE A 79 16.20 6.63 -2.23
CA PHE A 79 15.83 8.00 -2.62
C PHE A 79 16.24 9.05 -1.58
N SER A 80 16.25 8.70 -0.28
CA SER A 80 16.69 9.59 0.80
C SER A 80 18.17 9.99 0.69
N TYR A 81 19.05 9.11 0.19
CA TYR A 81 20.48 9.40 0.07
C TYR A 81 20.88 10.11 -1.24
N VAL A 82 20.06 10.01 -2.30
CA VAL A 82 20.46 10.43 -3.65
C VAL A 82 19.86 11.78 -4.07
N VAL A 83 18.72 12.22 -3.50
CA VAL A 83 17.98 13.41 -3.98
C VAL A 83 17.75 14.43 -2.86
N PRO A 84 18.06 15.74 -3.04
CA PRO A 84 17.63 16.78 -2.12
C PRO A 84 16.10 16.87 -2.14
N ASN A 85 15.44 16.66 -0.99
CA ASN A 85 14.00 16.42 -0.82
C ASN A 85 13.49 15.02 -1.20
N GLY A 86 14.33 13.99 -1.16
CA GLY A 86 13.94 12.58 -1.39
C GLY A 86 13.00 11.93 -0.36
N TRP A 87 12.39 12.72 0.53
CA TRP A 87 11.32 12.31 1.45
C TRP A 87 9.92 12.39 0.80
N ARG A 88 9.80 13.07 -0.34
CA ARG A 88 8.61 13.07 -1.20
C ARG A 88 8.64 11.85 -2.11
#